data_AF-A0A1H8C1M8-F1
#
_entry.id   AF-A0A1H8C1M8-F1
#
_cell.length_a   1.000
_cell.length_b   1.000
_cell.length_c   1.000
_cell.angle_alpha   90.00
_cell.angle_beta   90.00
_cell.angle_gamma   90.00
#
_symmetry.space_group_name_H-M   'P 1'
#
loop_
_entity.id
_entity.type
_entity.pdbx_description
1 polymer ?
#
loop_
_entity_poly.entity_id
_entity_poly.type
_entity_poly.pdbx_seq_one_letter_code
_entity_poly.pdbx_strand_id
1 'polypeptide(L)'
;MAENLGVDLFGDPILPRNEGRGRPEHVWSLENSNKVLLAFASGLSVKDAATAIGLSVPTLRKHYFAEVAKRAAARLRMNMTQLSRLNDEAAKGNVTAEKELFKRLDKAALDQLSDQVAHHSKPAKPEKLGKKALAQQAADEVTGLYETPPTPPGLLN
;
A
#
# COMPACT_ATOMS: atom_id res chain seq x y z
N MET A 1 -12.31 17.96 -37.67
CA MET A 1 -12.46 18.26 -36.23
C MET A 1 -13.80 17.68 -35.82
N ALA A 2 -13.85 16.75 -34.87
CA ALA A 2 -15.10 16.11 -34.47
C ALA A 2 -16.00 17.15 -33.77
N GLU A 3 -17.23 17.31 -34.25
CA GLU A 3 -18.22 18.19 -33.63
C GLU A 3 -18.62 17.59 -32.27
N ASN A 4 -18.37 18.30 -31.18
CA ASN A 4 -18.79 17.88 -29.84
C ASN A 4 -20.33 17.91 -29.74
N LEU A 5 -20.95 16.78 -29.40
CA LEU A 5 -22.41 16.64 -29.29
C LEU A 5 -22.98 17.19 -27.97
N GLY A 6 -22.13 17.74 -27.11
CA GLY A 6 -22.48 18.24 -25.78
C GLY A 6 -21.55 17.70 -24.70
N VAL A 7 -21.99 17.80 -23.45
CA VAL A 7 -21.24 17.40 -22.26
C VAL A 7 -22.07 16.40 -21.46
N ASP A 8 -21.47 15.30 -21.02
CA ASP A 8 -22.10 14.28 -20.17
C ASP A 8 -22.29 14.81 -18.73
N LEU A 9 -23.03 14.06 -17.90
CA LEU A 9 -23.30 14.35 -16.48
C LEU A 9 -22.03 14.68 -15.68
N PHE A 10 -20.89 14.09 -16.05
CA PHE A 10 -19.62 14.27 -15.36
C PHE A 10 -18.73 15.36 -15.95
N GLY A 11 -19.19 16.09 -16.97
CA GLY A 11 -18.39 17.13 -17.60
C GLY A 11 -17.58 16.66 -18.82
N ASP A 12 -17.70 15.39 -19.22
CA ASP A 12 -16.93 14.83 -20.32
C ASP A 12 -17.57 15.14 -21.69
N PRO A 13 -16.78 15.50 -22.72
CA PRO A 13 -17.31 15.80 -24.05
C PRO A 13 -17.87 14.53 -24.71
N ILE A 14 -19.12 14.61 -25.19
CA ILE A 14 -19.74 13.52 -25.94
C ILE A 14 -19.22 13.57 -27.37
N LEU A 15 -18.32 12.65 -27.70
CA LEU A 15 -17.75 12.53 -29.04
C LEU A 15 -18.72 11.78 -29.96
N PRO A 16 -18.91 12.23 -31.21
CA PRO A 16 -19.74 11.53 -32.19
C PRO A 16 -19.13 10.15 -32.48
N ARG A 17 -20.00 9.16 -32.66
CA ARG A 17 -19.58 7.79 -32.96
C ARG A 17 -18.87 7.78 -34.31
N ASN A 18 -17.60 7.40 -34.31
CA ASN A 18 -16.83 7.30 -35.55
C ASN A 18 -17.19 5.98 -36.26
N GLU A 19 -17.96 6.06 -37.35
CA GLU A 19 -18.47 4.92 -38.13
C GLU A 19 -17.42 4.43 -39.14
N GLY A 20 -16.34 3.83 -38.62
CA GLY A 20 -15.35 3.10 -39.43
C GLY A 20 -15.63 1.59 -39.49
N ARG A 21 -14.89 0.87 -40.33
CA ARG A 21 -14.94 -0.61 -40.36
C ARG A 21 -14.37 -1.17 -39.05
N GLY A 22 -15.27 -1.60 -38.16
CA GLY A 22 -14.94 -2.19 -36.86
C GLY A 22 -14.69 -1.16 -35.76
N ARG A 23 -14.73 -1.62 -34.49
CA ARG A 23 -14.31 -0.79 -33.34
C ARG A 23 -12.79 -0.68 -33.36
N PRO A 24 -12.20 0.53 -33.40
CA PRO A 24 -10.75 0.70 -33.32
C PRO A 24 -10.17 0.04 -32.07
N GLU A 25 -8.99 -0.57 -32.20
CA GLU A 25 -8.25 -1.10 -31.05
C GLU A 25 -7.81 0.06 -30.14
N HIS A 26 -7.73 -0.21 -28.83
CA HIS A 26 -7.23 0.77 -27.87
C HIS A 26 -5.75 1.08 -28.13
N VAL A 27 -5.40 2.35 -28.17
CA VAL A 27 -4.02 2.81 -28.36
C VAL A 27 -3.51 3.39 -27.05
N TRP A 28 -2.28 3.06 -26.70
CA TRP A 28 -1.61 3.67 -25.56
C TRP A 28 -1.49 5.18 -25.76
N SER A 29 -1.83 5.95 -24.74
CA SER A 29 -1.65 7.40 -24.72
C SER A 29 -1.03 7.83 -23.40
N LEU A 30 -0.21 8.89 -23.45
CA LEU A 30 0.45 9.44 -22.27
C LEU A 30 -0.58 9.93 -21.23
N GLU A 31 -1.64 10.57 -21.69
CA GLU A 31 -2.70 11.07 -20.80
C GLU A 31 -3.37 9.93 -20.02
N ASN A 32 -3.74 8.84 -20.72
CA ASN A 32 -4.32 7.67 -20.08
C ASN A 32 -3.30 6.96 -19.17
N SER A 33 -2.03 6.87 -19.58
CA SER A 33 -0.96 6.32 -18.73
C SER A 33 -0.81 7.09 -17.42
N ASN A 34 -0.84 8.43 -17.47
CA ASN A 34 -0.81 9.28 -16.27
C ASN A 34 -2.04 9.07 -15.39
N LYS A 35 -3.24 8.93 -15.97
CA LYS A 35 -4.47 8.57 -15.24
C LYS A 35 -4.35 7.22 -14.55
N VAL A 36 -3.79 6.19 -15.22
CA VAL A 36 -3.52 4.87 -14.62
C VAL A 36 -2.57 4.99 -13.42
N LEU A 37 -1.45 5.70 -13.60
CA LEU A 37 -0.44 5.87 -12.55
C LEU A 37 -0.98 6.66 -11.35
N LEU A 38 -1.82 7.67 -11.60
CA LEU A 38 -2.52 8.42 -10.55
C LEU A 38 -3.47 7.50 -9.76
N ALA A 39 -4.25 6.66 -10.46
CA ALA A 39 -5.13 5.70 -9.81
C ALA A 39 -4.35 4.74 -8.90
N PHE A 40 -3.19 4.24 -9.36
CA PHE A 40 -2.32 3.37 -8.55
C PHE A 40 -1.67 4.11 -7.38
N ALA A 41 -1.29 5.38 -7.54
CA ALA A 41 -0.77 6.18 -6.44
C ALA A 41 -1.82 6.39 -5.34
N SER A 42 -3.09 6.52 -5.71
CA SER A 42 -4.24 6.58 -4.79
C SER A 42 -4.56 5.24 -4.12
N GLY A 43 -3.88 4.15 -4.49
CA GLY A 43 -4.08 2.82 -3.91
C GLY A 43 -5.18 1.98 -4.58
N LEU A 44 -5.76 2.45 -5.69
CA LEU A 44 -6.85 1.76 -6.37
C LEU A 44 -6.40 0.42 -6.97
N SER A 45 -7.36 -0.50 -7.15
CA SER A 45 -7.10 -1.79 -7.78
C SER A 45 -6.92 -1.69 -9.30
N VAL A 46 -6.33 -2.71 -9.91
CA VAL A 46 -6.24 -2.79 -11.39
C VAL A 46 -7.63 -2.78 -12.02
N LYS A 47 -8.64 -3.33 -11.31
CA LYS A 47 -10.03 -3.31 -11.76
C LYS A 47 -10.58 -1.88 -11.72
N ASP A 48 -10.37 -1.17 -10.61
CA ASP A 48 -10.90 0.19 -10.44
C ASP A 48 -10.19 1.18 -11.38
N ALA A 49 -8.88 1.03 -11.57
CA ALA A 49 -8.12 1.82 -12.54
C ALA A 49 -8.59 1.59 -13.98
N ALA A 50 -8.98 0.35 -14.33
CA ALA A 50 -9.55 0.05 -15.64
C ALA A 50 -10.92 0.72 -15.81
N THR A 51 -11.79 0.63 -14.79
CA THR A 51 -13.10 1.31 -14.77
C THR A 51 -12.95 2.82 -14.91
N ALA A 52 -11.99 3.44 -14.21
CA ALA A 52 -11.76 4.88 -14.24
C ALA A 52 -11.37 5.41 -15.64
N ILE A 53 -10.83 4.56 -16.51
CA ILE A 53 -10.42 4.91 -17.88
C ILE A 53 -11.42 4.34 -18.91
N GLY A 54 -12.43 3.60 -18.48
CA GLY A 54 -13.41 2.97 -19.36
C GLY A 54 -12.85 1.78 -20.15
N LEU A 55 -11.83 1.09 -19.61
CA LEU A 55 -11.21 -0.08 -20.22
C LEU A 55 -11.58 -1.37 -19.49
N SER A 56 -11.48 -2.49 -20.21
CA SER A 56 -11.53 -3.80 -19.57
C SER A 56 -10.18 -4.12 -18.90
N VAL A 57 -10.20 -4.95 -17.85
CA VAL A 57 -8.98 -5.42 -17.16
C VAL A 57 -7.96 -6.08 -18.12
N PRO A 58 -8.35 -6.98 -19.06
CA PRO A 58 -7.38 -7.55 -19.98
C PRO A 58 -6.79 -6.51 -20.94
N THR A 59 -7.58 -5.52 -21.39
CA THR A 59 -7.08 -4.40 -22.20
C THR A 59 -6.05 -3.57 -21.43
N LEU A 60 -6.34 -3.24 -20.16
CA LEU A 60 -5.41 -2.49 -19.32
C LEU A 60 -4.08 -3.25 -19.13
N ARG A 61 -4.14 -4.56 -18.84
CA ARG A 61 -2.94 -5.40 -18.68
C ARG A 61 -2.14 -5.54 -19.98
N LYS A 62 -2.80 -5.57 -21.15
CA LYS A 62 -2.15 -5.66 -22.46
C LYS A 62 -1.41 -4.36 -22.82
N HIS A 63 -2.09 -3.22 -22.73
CA HIS A 63 -1.56 -1.94 -23.24
C HIS A 63 -0.76 -1.14 -22.19
N TYR A 64 -0.97 -1.38 -20.89
CA TYR A 64 -0.34 -0.65 -19.79
C TYR A 64 0.41 -1.58 -18.82
N PHE A 65 1.03 -2.65 -19.34
CA PHE A 65 1.72 -3.65 -18.54
C PHE A 65 2.83 -3.03 -17.65
N ALA A 66 3.53 -2.01 -18.18
CA ALA A 66 4.63 -1.35 -17.48
C ALA A 66 4.14 -0.51 -16.29
N GLU A 67 2.98 0.13 -16.44
CA GLU A 67 2.31 0.90 -15.39
C GLU A 67 1.75 -0.03 -14.31
N VAL A 68 1.17 -1.17 -14.71
CA VAL A 68 0.67 -2.19 -13.78
C VAL A 68 1.82 -2.76 -12.93
N ALA A 69 2.99 -3.00 -13.52
CA ALA A 69 4.18 -3.45 -12.78
C ALA A 69 4.66 -2.42 -11.74
N LYS A 70 4.47 -1.12 -12.02
CA LYS A 70 4.86 -0.03 -11.12
C LYS A 70 3.87 0.21 -9.99
N ARG A 71 2.74 -0.49 -9.93
CA ARG A 71 1.66 -0.24 -8.96
C ARG A 71 2.14 -0.19 -7.51
N ALA A 72 2.96 -1.16 -7.09
CA ALA A 72 3.47 -1.21 -5.71
C ALA A 72 4.32 0.03 -5.35
N ALA A 73 5.10 0.52 -6.31
CA ALA A 73 5.95 1.69 -6.12
C ALA A 73 5.25 3.02 -6.46
N ALA A 74 4.05 2.99 -7.08
CA ALA A 74 3.39 4.17 -7.61
C ALA A 74 3.09 5.21 -6.53
N ARG A 75 2.60 4.76 -5.37
CA ARG A 75 2.32 5.63 -4.21
C ARG A 75 3.58 6.31 -3.69
N LEU A 76 4.67 5.55 -3.51
CA LEU A 76 5.95 6.09 -3.06
C LEU A 76 6.50 7.10 -4.07
N ARG A 77 6.51 6.75 -5.35
CA ARG A 77 6.98 7.63 -6.44
C ARG A 77 6.18 8.92 -6.52
N MET A 78 4.85 8.84 -6.43
CA MET A 78 3.99 10.03 -6.47
C MET A 78 4.25 10.95 -5.27
N ASN A 79 4.41 10.38 -4.07
CA ASN A 79 4.76 11.15 -2.88
C ASN A 79 6.10 11.88 -3.05
N MET A 80 7.13 11.18 -3.55
CA MET A 80 8.44 11.78 -3.81
C MET A 80 8.37 12.90 -4.86
N THR A 81 7.67 12.67 -5.97
CA THR A 81 7.49 13.69 -7.02
C THR A 81 6.77 14.92 -6.47
N GLN A 82 5.74 14.74 -5.64
CA GLN A 82 5.02 15.86 -5.05
C GLN A 82 5.85 16.62 -4.01
N LEU A 83 6.66 15.92 -3.21
CA LEU A 83 7.61 16.56 -2.29
C LEU A 83 8.67 17.36 -3.05
N SER A 84 9.19 16.82 -4.16
CA SER A 84 10.13 17.55 -5.03
C SER A 84 9.51 18.85 -5.55
N ARG A 85 8.28 18.79 -6.08
CA ARG A 85 7.57 19.99 -6.57
C ARG A 85 7.36 21.04 -5.48
N LEU A 86 6.96 20.60 -4.29
CA LEU A 86 6.80 21.50 -3.14
C LEU A 86 8.14 22.11 -2.71
N ASN A 87 9.21 21.33 -2.72
CA ASN A 87 10.54 21.82 -2.41
C ASN A 87 11.04 22.85 -3.44
N ASP A 88 10.76 22.63 -4.72
CA ASP A 88 11.11 23.58 -5.80
C ASP A 88 10.32 24.89 -5.68
N GLU A 89 9.06 24.84 -5.23
CA GLU A 89 8.25 26.03 -4.96
C GLU A 89 8.65 26.74 -3.67
N ALA A 90 9.00 25.99 -2.63
CA ALA A 90 9.54 26.51 -1.39
C ALA A 90 10.86 27.25 -1.63
N ALA A 91 11.76 26.67 -2.43
CA ALA A 91 13.02 27.30 -2.83
C ALA A 91 12.82 28.63 -3.59
N LYS A 92 11.66 28.85 -4.21
CA LYS A 92 11.27 30.11 -4.87
C LYS A 92 10.67 31.14 -3.89
N GLY A 93 10.58 30.81 -2.60
CA GLY A 93 10.04 31.69 -1.55
C GLY A 93 8.52 31.59 -1.36
N ASN A 94 7.86 30.54 -1.86
CA ASN A 94 6.44 30.34 -1.59
C ASN A 94 6.23 29.78 -0.18
N VAL A 95 5.89 30.66 0.77
CA VAL A 95 5.62 30.33 2.18
C VAL A 95 4.49 29.30 2.34
N THR A 96 3.53 29.24 1.41
CA THR A 96 2.46 28.23 1.47
C THR A 96 2.99 26.83 1.13
N ALA A 97 3.90 26.73 0.16
CA ALA A 97 4.56 25.49 -0.20
C ALA A 97 5.50 25.01 0.92
N GLU A 98 6.21 25.93 1.59
CA GLU A 98 7.03 25.62 2.78
C GLU A 98 6.19 25.00 3.89
N LYS A 99 5.06 25.62 4.25
CA LYS A 99 4.16 25.10 5.30
C LYS A 99 3.62 23.71 4.97
N GLU A 100 3.19 23.49 3.72
CA GLU A 100 2.72 22.18 3.27
C GLU A 100 3.85 21.13 3.24
N LEU A 101 5.08 21.53 2.90
CA LEU A 101 6.25 20.66 2.94
C LEU A 101 6.54 20.21 4.38
N PHE A 102 6.61 21.14 5.34
CA PHE A 102 6.81 20.83 6.75
C PHE A 102 5.74 19.86 7.27
N LYS A 103 4.46 20.15 7.00
CA LYS A 103 3.35 19.28 7.41
C LYS A 103 3.47 17.85 6.89
N ARG A 104 3.97 17.67 5.66
CA ARG A 104 4.18 16.33 5.08
C ARG A 104 5.38 15.61 5.68
N LEU A 105 6.45 16.32 6.00
CA LEU A 105 7.61 15.76 6.69
C LEU A 105 7.26 15.35 8.13
N ASP A 106 6.53 16.21 8.85
CA ASP A 106 6.04 15.91 10.20
C ASP A 106 5.15 14.66 10.21
N LYS A 107 4.25 14.55 9.22
CA LYS A 107 3.42 13.35 9.06
C LYS A 107 4.28 12.09 8.83
N ALA A 108 5.31 12.18 7.99
CA ALA A 108 6.20 11.05 7.74
C ALA A 108 6.98 10.64 8.99
N ALA A 109 7.42 11.60 9.81
CA ALA A 109 8.08 11.33 11.09
C ALA A 109 7.11 10.67 12.10
N LEU A 110 5.85 11.10 12.14
CA LEU A 110 4.80 10.48 12.96
C LEU A 110 4.50 9.04 12.52
N ASP A 111 4.40 8.79 11.22
CA ASP A 111 4.18 7.44 10.68
C ASP A 111 5.35 6.52 11.10
N GLN A 112 6.60 6.98 10.97
CA GLN A 112 7.79 6.24 11.42
C GLN A 112 7.78 5.95 12.93
N LEU A 113 7.42 6.93 13.75
CA LEU A 113 7.30 6.74 15.20
C LEU A 113 6.20 5.72 15.52
N SER A 114 5.07 5.78 14.80
CA SER A 114 3.97 4.84 14.99
C SER A 114 4.38 3.40 14.65
N ASP A 115 5.15 3.20 13.58
CA ASP A 115 5.70 1.91 13.19
C ASP A 115 6.68 1.40 14.26
N GLN A 116 7.59 2.25 14.75
CA GLN A 116 8.51 1.89 15.84
C GLN A 116 7.76 1.47 17.10
N VAL A 117 6.74 2.22 17.51
CA VAL A 117 5.93 1.86 18.69
C VAL A 117 5.15 0.56 18.46
N ALA A 118 4.59 0.35 17.26
CA ALA A 118 3.93 -0.90 16.91
C ALA A 118 4.89 -2.10 16.98
N HIS A 119 6.12 -1.94 16.50
CA HIS A 119 7.15 -2.98 16.56
C HIS A 119 7.72 -3.19 17.97
N HIS A 120 7.76 -2.15 18.82
CA HIS A 120 8.20 -2.26 20.21
C HIS A 120 7.10 -2.71 21.19
N SER A 121 5.83 -2.72 20.78
CA SER A 121 4.68 -3.01 21.65
C SER A 121 4.25 -4.48 21.67
N LYS A 122 5.17 -5.40 22.00
CA LYS A 122 4.90 -6.59 22.84
C LYS A 122 6.14 -7.48 22.97
N PRO A 123 6.71 -7.68 24.18
CA PRO A 123 7.31 -8.97 24.47
C PRO A 123 6.20 -10.03 24.35
N ALA A 124 6.49 -11.15 23.68
CA ALA A 124 5.55 -12.25 23.53
C ALA A 124 4.97 -12.59 24.91
N LYS A 125 3.64 -12.47 25.06
CA LYS A 125 2.97 -12.86 26.30
C LYS A 125 3.28 -14.35 26.48
N PRO A 126 3.94 -14.77 27.57
CA PRO A 126 4.26 -16.18 27.76
C PRO A 126 2.97 -16.98 27.65
N GLU A 127 3.01 -18.06 26.86
CA GLU A 127 1.88 -18.96 26.71
C GLU A 127 1.37 -19.33 28.10
N LYS A 128 0.08 -19.12 28.35
CA LYS A 128 -0.52 -19.48 29.63
C LYS A 128 -0.55 -20.99 29.70
N LEU A 129 0.51 -21.59 30.24
CA LEU A 129 0.53 -23.00 30.59
C LEU A 129 -0.68 -23.31 31.48
N GLY A 130 -1.41 -24.36 31.12
CA GLY A 130 -2.60 -24.77 31.86
C GLY A 130 -2.27 -25.02 33.33
N LYS A 131 -3.24 -24.81 34.23
CA LYS A 131 -3.06 -24.93 35.70
C LYS A 131 -2.31 -26.21 36.13
N LYS A 132 -2.44 -27.30 35.37
CA LYS A 132 -1.76 -28.57 35.62
C LYS A 132 -0.26 -28.54 35.30
N ALA A 133 0.13 -27.87 34.22
CA ALA A 133 1.53 -27.77 33.82
C ALA A 133 2.29 -26.73 34.66
N LEU A 134 1.62 -25.66 35.11
CA LEU A 134 2.14 -24.75 36.13
C LEU A 134 2.38 -25.45 37.47
N ALA A 135 1.48 -26.35 37.88
CA ALA A 135 1.66 -27.12 39.10
C ALA A 135 2.82 -28.12 39.01
N GLN A 136 3.06 -28.70 37.83
CA GLN A 136 4.22 -29.57 37.59
C GLN A 136 5.53 -28.78 37.60
N GLN A 137 5.61 -27.64 36.89
CA GLN A 137 6.78 -26.77 36.93
C GLN A 137 7.08 -26.26 38.34
N ALA A 138 6.04 -25.88 39.09
CA ALA A 138 6.20 -25.45 40.49
C ALA A 138 6.66 -26.59 41.41
N ALA A 139 6.35 -27.84 41.09
CA ALA A 139 6.85 -29.01 41.82
C ALA A 139 8.30 -29.32 41.45
N ASP A 140 8.67 -29.19 40.18
CA ASP A 140 10.03 -29.39 39.68
C ASP A 140 11.01 -28.28 40.18
N GLU A 141 10.50 -27.09 40.49
CA GLU A 141 11.29 -25.96 41.03
C GLU A 141 11.53 -26.04 42.55
N VAL A 142 10.90 -26.97 43.28
CA VAL A 142 11.12 -27.13 44.74
C VAL A 142 12.47 -27.79 44.99
N THR A 143 13.39 -27.05 45.62
CA THR A 143 14.72 -27.55 46.01
C THR A 143 14.82 -27.69 47.54
N GLY A 144 15.48 -28.75 48.01
CA GLY A 144 15.66 -29.04 49.45
C GLY A 144 15.02 -30.35 49.90
N LEU A 145 14.44 -30.39 51.11
CA LEU A 145 13.94 -31.63 51.75
C LEU A 145 12.81 -32.34 50.96
N TYR A 146 12.17 -31.63 50.04
CA TYR A 146 11.06 -32.12 49.19
C TYR A 146 11.42 -32.15 47.70
N GLU A 147 12.72 -32.16 47.38
CA GLU A 147 13.20 -32.27 45.99
C GLU A 147 12.71 -33.57 45.34
N THR A 148 12.22 -33.47 44.11
CA THR A 148 11.76 -34.65 43.37
C THR A 148 12.94 -35.55 43.02
N PRO A 149 12.86 -36.86 43.25
CA PRO A 149 13.95 -37.79 42.94
C PRO A 149 14.33 -37.74 41.45
N PRO A 150 15.63 -37.82 41.11
CA PRO A 150 16.05 -37.81 39.71
C PRO A 150 15.48 -39.03 38.97
N THR A 151 15.07 -38.82 37.72
CA THR A 151 14.55 -39.87 36.86
C THR A 151 15.55 -41.02 36.77
N PRO A 152 15.15 -42.28 37.05
CA PRO A 152 16.07 -43.41 37.03
C PRO A 152 16.66 -43.60 35.62
N PRO A 153 17.95 -43.96 35.50
CA PRO A 153 18.57 -44.17 34.20
C PRO A 153 17.83 -45.29 33.46
N GLY A 154 17.34 -44.97 32.27
CA GLY A 154 16.70 -45.95 31.39
C GLY A 154 17.65 -47.13 31.13
N LEU A 155 17.12 -48.34 31.22
CA LEU A 155 17.87 -49.55 30.87
C LEU A 155 18.36 -49.43 29.42
N LEU A 156 19.68 -49.47 29.25
CA LEU A 156 20.36 -49.57 27.96
C LEU A 156 19.93 -50.89 27.30
N ASN A 157 19.10 -50.80 26.27
CA ASN A 157 18.92 -51.84 25.27
C ASN A 157 19.43 -51.31 23.92
#